data_AF-U2KLU4-F1
#
_entry.id   AF-U2KLU4-F1
#
_cell.length_a   1.000
_cell.length_b   1.000
_cell.length_c   1.000
_cell.angle_alpha   90.00
_cell.angle_beta   90.00
_cell.angle_gamma   90.00
#
_symmetry.space_group_name_H-M   'P 1'
#
loop_
_entity.id
_entity.type
_entity.pdbx_description
1 polymer ?
#
loop_
_entity_poly.entity_id
_entity_poly.type
_entity_poly.pdbx_seq_one_letter_code
_entity_poly.pdbx_strand_id
1 'polypeptide(L)'
;YNMLMEYKGNVTVKIDGIAASAASVVAMAGSTVEISPLGMLMIHNPMTVSIGDTHEMERTITFLAEIKESIINAYEIKTGLSRAKISRLMDAETWMNAKKAVELGFADSVLYADVQRPMTDTADGLIFSRAAVTNSLLSKFGRETHNVDAEPFKKRLFSISH
;
A
#
# COMPACT_ATOMS: atom_id res chain seq x y z
N TYR A 1 -6.38 12.15 11.13
CA TYR A 1 -7.42 11.10 11.14
C TYR A 1 -8.43 11.37 12.24
N ASN A 2 -8.11 11.17 13.53
CA ASN A 2 -9.07 11.30 14.64
C ASN A 2 -9.84 12.62 14.66
N MET A 3 -9.15 13.76 14.50
CA MET A 3 -9.80 15.08 14.43
C MET A 3 -10.88 15.18 13.34
N LEU A 4 -10.71 14.48 12.21
CA LEU A 4 -11.71 14.46 11.13
C LEU A 4 -12.85 13.49 11.46
N MET A 5 -12.55 12.34 12.08
CA MET A 5 -13.57 11.38 12.54
C MET A 5 -14.45 11.94 13.66
N GLU A 6 -13.90 12.77 14.53
CA GLU A 6 -14.60 13.42 15.65
C GLU A 6 -15.37 14.68 15.23
N TYR A 7 -15.16 15.15 14.01
CA TYR A 7 -15.86 16.32 13.50
C TYR A 7 -17.36 16.01 13.36
N LYS A 8 -18.21 16.82 14.00
CA LYS A 8 -19.66 16.59 14.04
C LYS A 8 -20.38 16.78 12.68
N GLY A 9 -19.73 17.47 11.74
CA GLY A 9 -20.27 17.69 10.41
C GLY A 9 -19.76 16.65 9.41
N ASN A 10 -20.21 16.77 8.16
CA ASN A 10 -19.71 15.92 7.08
C ASN A 10 -18.33 16.42 6.62
N VAL A 11 -17.37 15.51 6.50
CA VAL A 11 -16.03 15.76 5.95
C VAL A 11 -15.97 15.16 4.56
N THR A 12 -15.97 16.02 3.53
CA THR A 12 -15.73 15.61 2.15
C THR A 12 -14.24 15.72 1.85
N VAL A 13 -13.61 14.59 1.54
CA VAL A 13 -12.24 14.53 1.02
C VAL A 13 -12.30 14.42 -0.50
N LYS A 14 -11.56 15.29 -1.19
CA LYS A 14 -11.41 15.25 -2.65
C LYS A 14 -9.97 14.91 -3.00
N ILE A 15 -9.78 13.83 -3.73
CA ILE A 15 -8.47 13.39 -4.23
C ILE A 15 -8.36 13.89 -5.67
N ASP A 16 -7.89 15.12 -5.84
CA ASP A 16 -7.83 15.77 -7.15
C ASP A 16 -6.68 15.24 -8.03
N GLY A 17 -5.66 14.63 -7.42
CA GLY A 17 -4.48 14.09 -8.11
C GLY A 17 -3.97 12.79 -7.49
N ILE A 18 -3.30 12.85 -6.33
CA ILE A 18 -2.74 11.65 -5.68
C ILE A 18 -3.00 11.68 -4.17
N ALA A 19 -3.48 10.56 -3.63
CA ALA A 19 -3.45 10.27 -2.20
C ALA A 19 -2.65 8.99 -1.96
N ALA A 20 -1.42 9.12 -1.47
CA ALA A 20 -0.51 7.99 -1.29
C ALA A 20 0.01 7.90 0.14
N SER A 21 0.20 6.67 0.64
CA SER A 21 0.80 6.41 1.95
C SER A 21 0.04 7.07 3.11
N ALA A 22 0.64 8.01 3.84
CA ALA A 22 -0.06 8.65 4.97
C ALA A 22 -1.30 9.45 4.52
N ALA A 23 -1.26 10.02 3.31
CA ALA A 23 -2.39 10.78 2.76
C ALA A 23 -3.61 9.89 2.49
N SER A 24 -3.41 8.64 2.05
CA SER A 24 -4.53 7.70 1.87
C SER A 24 -5.17 7.34 3.20
N VAL A 25 -4.40 7.20 4.28
CA VAL A 25 -4.94 6.99 5.64
C VAL A 25 -5.81 8.17 6.07
N VAL A 26 -5.31 9.40 5.90
CA VAL A 26 -6.09 10.61 6.23
C VAL A 26 -7.38 10.69 5.42
N ALA A 27 -7.33 10.34 4.14
CA ALA A 27 -8.51 10.34 3.28
C ALA A 27 -9.62 9.42 3.80
N MET A 28 -9.27 8.28 4.42
CA MET A 28 -10.26 7.35 4.99
C MET A 28 -11.06 7.94 6.15
N ALA A 29 -10.64 9.06 6.74
CA ALA A 29 -11.42 9.75 7.76
C ALA A 29 -12.58 10.58 7.20
N GLY A 30 -12.68 10.71 5.87
CA GLY A 30 -13.78 11.42 5.23
C GLY A 30 -15.10 10.65 5.33
N SER A 31 -16.17 11.35 5.72
CA SER A 31 -17.53 10.81 5.58
C SER A 31 -17.87 10.57 4.11
N THR A 32 -17.29 11.36 3.21
CA THR A 32 -17.31 11.15 1.76
C THR A 32 -15.92 11.35 1.19
N VAL A 33 -15.49 10.45 0.31
CA VAL A 33 -14.21 10.46 -0.39
C VAL A 33 -14.49 10.41 -1.88
N GLU A 34 -14.19 11.50 -2.57
CA GLU A 34 -14.34 11.61 -4.03
C GLU A 34 -12.96 11.64 -4.66
N ILE A 35 -12.78 10.97 -5.80
CA ILE A 35 -11.49 10.92 -6.50
C ILE A 35 -11.64 11.44 -7.93
N SER A 36 -10.71 12.29 -8.37
CA SER A 36 -10.64 12.75 -9.75
C SER A 36 -10.56 11.58 -10.73
N PRO A 37 -11.13 11.66 -11.93
CA PRO A 37 -10.95 10.62 -12.95
C PRO A 37 -9.48 10.43 -13.35
N LEU A 38 -8.64 11.45 -13.13
CA LEU A 38 -7.19 11.39 -13.31
C LEU A 38 -6.43 11.03 -12.03
N GLY A 39 -7.18 10.76 -10.95
CA GLY A 39 -6.65 10.54 -9.62
C GLY A 39 -6.10 9.14 -9.40
N MET A 40 -5.12 9.05 -8.49
CA MET A 40 -4.58 7.78 -8.00
C MET A 40 -4.58 7.71 -6.48
N LEU A 41 -4.80 6.51 -5.96
CA LEU A 41 -4.66 6.18 -4.55
C LEU A 41 -3.62 5.07 -4.37
N MET A 42 -2.73 5.19 -3.39
CA MET A 42 -1.72 4.18 -3.10
C MET A 42 -1.69 3.81 -1.62
N ILE A 43 -1.67 2.51 -1.34
CA ILE A 43 -1.44 1.96 0.00
C ILE A 43 -0.23 1.03 0.01
N HIS A 44 0.55 1.11 1.08
CA HIS A 44 1.72 0.26 1.31
C HIS A 44 2.00 0.12 2.81
N ASN A 45 2.90 -0.79 3.18
CA ASN A 45 3.31 -1.00 4.57
C ASN A 45 4.03 0.24 5.15
N PRO A 46 3.91 0.52 6.47
CA PRO A 46 4.71 1.56 7.08
C PRO A 46 6.20 1.27 6.92
N MET A 47 6.99 2.32 6.73
CA MET A 47 8.43 2.22 6.47
C MET A 47 9.17 3.26 7.31
N THR A 48 10.33 2.86 7.82
CA THR A 48 11.30 3.76 8.46
C THR A 48 12.73 3.28 8.17
N VAL A 49 13.71 4.09 8.52
CA VAL A 49 15.12 3.70 8.59
C VAL A 49 15.50 3.60 10.07
N SER A 50 16.17 2.51 10.45
CA SER A 50 16.65 2.29 11.82
C SER A 50 18.09 1.81 11.81
N ILE A 51 18.87 2.19 12.82
CA ILE A 51 20.29 1.84 12.98
C ILE A 51 20.51 1.48 14.44
N GLY A 52 21.11 0.33 14.71
CA GLY A 52 21.38 -0.16 16.05
C GLY A 52 21.80 -1.62 16.07
N ASP A 53 21.87 -2.19 17.25
CA ASP A 53 22.08 -3.63 17.44
C ASP A 53 20.81 -4.46 17.15
N THR A 54 20.89 -5.78 17.32
CA THR A 54 19.77 -6.69 17.08
C THR A 54 18.51 -6.33 17.85
N HIS A 55 18.66 -5.89 19.11
CA HIS A 55 17.53 -5.56 19.96
C HIS A 55 16.80 -4.30 19.47
N GLU A 56 17.54 -3.31 18.99
CA GLU A 56 16.95 -2.11 18.40
C GLU A 56 16.23 -2.42 17.07
N MET A 57 16.75 -3.35 16.27
CA MET A 57 16.07 -3.81 15.05
C MET A 57 14.78 -4.56 15.36
N GLU A 58 14.77 -5.46 16.35
CA GLU A 58 13.57 -6.19 16.78
C GLU A 58 12.47 -5.27 17.32
N ARG A 59 12.85 -4.24 18.09
CA ARG A 59 11.93 -3.18 18.52
C ARG A 59 11.34 -2.42 17.34
N THR A 60 12.17 -2.05 16.37
CA THR A 60 11.71 -1.35 15.16
C THR A 60 10.72 -2.21 14.37
N ILE A 61 10.98 -3.51 14.22
CA ILE A 61 10.07 -4.46 13.54
C ILE A 61 8.73 -4.53 14.26
N THR A 62 8.75 -4.68 15.58
CA THR A 62 7.53 -4.74 16.41
C THR A 62 6.71 -3.45 16.28
N PHE A 63 7.38 -2.30 16.34
CA PHE A 63 6.76 -0.99 16.17
C PHE A 63 6.09 -0.81 14.81
N LEU A 64 6.76 -1.18 13.71
CA LEU A 64 6.18 -1.12 12.37
C LEU A 64 4.98 -2.06 12.22
N ALA A 65 5.00 -3.23 12.86
CA ALA A 65 3.87 -4.16 12.86
C ALA A 65 2.64 -3.55 13.57
N GLU A 66 2.83 -2.91 14.73
CA GLU A 66 1.75 -2.22 15.45
C GLU A 66 1.16 -1.04 14.66
N ILE A 67 2.00 -0.27 13.98
CA ILE A 67 1.55 0.80 13.08
C ILE A 67 0.74 0.21 11.92
N LYS A 68 1.21 -0.91 11.33
CA LYS A 68 0.49 -1.57 10.23
C LYS A 68 -0.91 -1.96 10.66
N GLU A 69 -1.07 -2.59 11.83
CA GLU A 69 -2.39 -2.97 12.36
C GLU A 69 -3.30 -1.75 12.57
N SER A 70 -2.73 -0.63 13.05
CA SER A 70 -3.46 0.63 13.23
C SER A 70 -3.93 1.23 11.91
N ILE A 71 -3.09 1.17 10.87
CA ILE A 71 -3.43 1.64 9.51
C ILE A 71 -4.52 0.75 8.89
N ILE A 72 -4.43 -0.58 9.07
CA ILE A 72 -5.44 -1.52 8.57
C ILE A 72 -6.82 -1.19 9.14
N ASN A 73 -6.91 -0.77 10.41
CA ASN A 73 -8.19 -0.36 11.01
C ASN A 73 -8.87 0.76 10.21
N ALA A 74 -8.13 1.80 9.83
CA ALA A 74 -8.67 2.92 9.06
C ALA A 74 -9.20 2.47 7.69
N TYR A 75 -8.45 1.61 7.00
CA TYR A 75 -8.88 1.06 5.71
C TYR A 75 -10.06 0.10 5.84
N GLU A 76 -10.09 -0.75 6.87
CA GLU A 76 -11.19 -1.69 7.12
C GLU A 76 -12.50 -0.95 7.37
N ILE A 77 -12.47 0.09 8.22
CA ILE A 77 -13.63 0.93 8.52
C ILE A 77 -14.18 1.58 7.25
N LYS A 78 -13.32 2.11 6.38
CA LYS A 78 -13.77 2.82 5.17
C LYS A 78 -14.23 1.87 4.06
N THR A 79 -13.50 0.78 3.82
CA THR A 79 -13.69 -0.08 2.66
C THR A 79 -14.63 -1.27 2.91
N GLY A 80 -14.77 -1.71 4.15
CA GLY A 80 -15.45 -2.96 4.50
C GLY A 80 -14.70 -4.24 4.05
N LEU A 81 -13.50 -4.11 3.48
CA LEU A 81 -12.69 -5.25 3.09
C LEU A 81 -12.12 -5.96 4.32
N SER A 82 -11.90 -7.28 4.21
CA SER A 82 -11.25 -8.02 5.29
C SER A 82 -9.82 -7.54 5.53
N ARG A 83 -9.40 -7.51 6.81
CA ARG A 83 -8.01 -7.19 7.21
C ARG A 83 -6.97 -7.95 6.38
N ALA A 84 -7.19 -9.23 6.13
CA ALA A 84 -6.30 -10.06 5.33
C ALA A 84 -6.17 -9.58 3.87
N LYS A 85 -7.27 -9.10 3.27
CA LYS A 85 -7.24 -8.51 1.93
C LYS A 85 -6.49 -7.18 1.93
N ILE A 86 -6.76 -6.31 2.90
CA ILE A 86 -6.07 -5.01 3.04
C ILE A 86 -4.56 -5.22 3.25
N SER A 87 -4.19 -6.11 4.16
CA SER A 87 -2.79 -6.46 4.44
C SER A 87 -2.06 -6.91 3.18
N ARG A 88 -2.68 -7.79 2.37
CA ARG A 88 -2.11 -8.20 1.07
C ARG A 88 -1.95 -7.05 0.08
N LEU A 89 -2.90 -6.09 0.04
CA LEU A 89 -2.77 -4.91 -0.82
C LEU A 89 -1.62 -4.00 -0.35
N MET A 90 -1.44 -3.85 0.96
CA MET A 90 -0.32 -3.08 1.52
C MET A 90 1.03 -3.75 1.27
N ASP A 91 1.12 -5.08 1.46
CA ASP A 91 2.33 -5.88 1.15
C ASP A 91 2.73 -5.76 -0.32
N ALA A 92 1.72 -5.67 -1.18
CA ALA A 92 1.90 -5.59 -2.62
C ALA A 92 2.33 -4.21 -3.13
N GLU A 93 2.32 -3.18 -2.27
CA GLU A 93 2.39 -1.75 -2.62
C GLU A 93 1.45 -1.45 -3.81
N THR A 94 0.21 -1.19 -3.47
CA THR A 94 -0.88 -1.16 -4.44
C THR A 94 -1.25 0.26 -4.81
N TRP A 95 -1.17 0.56 -6.10
CA TRP A 95 -1.69 1.76 -6.74
C TRP A 95 -3.02 1.45 -7.43
N MET A 96 -4.00 2.32 -7.25
CA MET A 96 -5.36 2.21 -7.78
C MET A 96 -5.74 3.48 -8.50
N ASN A 97 -6.31 3.37 -9.69
CA ASN A 97 -6.98 4.50 -10.32
C ASN A 97 -8.36 4.75 -9.69
N ALA A 98 -8.99 5.88 -10.07
CA ALA A 98 -10.31 6.31 -9.58
C ALA A 98 -11.36 5.19 -9.55
N LYS A 99 -11.55 4.48 -10.68
CA LYS A 99 -12.52 3.39 -10.81
C LYS A 99 -12.24 2.25 -9.82
N LYS A 100 -10.98 1.82 -9.70
CA LYS A 100 -10.60 0.73 -8.79
C LYS A 100 -10.70 1.15 -7.31
N ALA A 101 -10.36 2.40 -6.99
CA ALA A 101 -10.52 2.94 -5.65
C ALA A 101 -11.99 2.93 -5.22
N VAL A 102 -12.93 3.27 -6.12
CA VAL A 102 -14.37 3.16 -5.86
C VAL A 102 -14.81 1.71 -5.72
N GLU A 103 -14.41 0.84 -6.66
CA GLU A 103 -14.75 -0.59 -6.64
C GLU A 103 -14.32 -1.30 -5.34
N LEU A 104 -13.16 -0.92 -4.79
CA LEU A 104 -12.62 -1.48 -3.55
C LEU A 104 -13.02 -0.69 -2.29
N GLY A 105 -13.87 0.33 -2.41
CA GLY A 105 -14.39 1.11 -1.29
C GLY A 105 -13.43 2.12 -0.65
N PHE A 106 -12.28 2.40 -1.29
CA PHE A 106 -11.37 3.46 -0.84
C PHE A 106 -11.87 4.85 -1.22
N ALA A 107 -12.75 4.95 -2.21
CA ALA A 107 -13.49 6.16 -2.57
C ALA A 107 -14.98 5.82 -2.73
N ASP A 108 -15.86 6.80 -2.52
CA ASP A 108 -17.30 6.64 -2.68
C ASP A 108 -17.74 6.98 -4.11
N SER A 109 -17.05 7.91 -4.77
CA SER A 109 -17.39 8.34 -6.13
C SER A 109 -16.20 8.92 -6.90
N VAL A 110 -16.37 9.05 -8.21
CA VAL A 110 -15.44 9.77 -9.08
C VAL A 110 -15.97 11.19 -9.30
N LEU A 111 -15.10 12.19 -9.10
CA LEU A 111 -15.43 13.60 -9.34
C LEU A 111 -15.83 13.80 -10.81
N TYR A 112 -16.81 14.68 -11.04
CA TYR A 112 -17.27 15.07 -12.37
C TYR A 112 -17.81 13.91 -13.23
N ALA A 113 -18.10 12.75 -12.63
CA ALA A 113 -18.75 11.66 -13.33
C ALA A 113 -20.15 12.11 -13.77
N ASP A 114 -20.39 12.10 -15.08
CA ASP A 114 -21.70 12.40 -15.64
C ASP A 114 -22.65 11.24 -15.30
N VAL A 115 -23.72 11.54 -14.55
CA VAL A 115 -24.71 10.55 -14.07
C VAL A 115 -25.36 9.80 -15.24
N GLN A 116 -25.30 10.37 -16.45
CA GLN A 116 -25.92 9.84 -17.67
C GLN A 116 -24.97 9.00 -18.54
N ARG A 117 -23.66 8.99 -18.27
CA ARG A 117 -22.72 8.12 -19.00
C ARG A 117 -22.31 6.94 -18.10
N PRO A 118 -22.80 5.73 -18.37
CA PRO A 118 -22.37 4.56 -17.60
C PRO A 118 -20.85 4.39 -17.71
N MET A 119 -20.18 4.08 -16.58
CA MET A 119 -18.73 3.76 -16.50
C MET A 119 -18.36 2.43 -17.21
N THR A 120 -19.14 2.05 -18.22
CA THR A 120 -18.93 0.89 -19.08
C THR A 120 -17.93 1.19 -20.21
N ASP A 121 -17.55 2.45 -20.44
CA ASP A 121 -16.61 2.80 -21.50
C ASP A 121 -15.14 2.53 -21.11
N THR A 122 -14.74 1.28 -21.39
CA THR A 122 -13.45 0.81 -21.93
C THR A 122 -12.15 0.91 -21.14
N ALA A 123 -12.04 1.70 -20.07
CA ALA A 123 -10.91 1.59 -19.15
C ALA A 123 -11.27 0.68 -17.97
N ASP A 124 -10.75 -0.55 -17.95
CA ASP A 124 -10.80 -1.40 -16.77
C ASP A 124 -10.14 -0.69 -15.58
N GLY A 125 -10.65 -0.92 -14.36
CA GLY A 125 -10.04 -0.36 -13.17
C GLY A 125 -8.58 -0.83 -13.07
N LEU A 126 -7.63 0.10 -13.18
CA LEU A 126 -6.21 -0.21 -13.16
C LEU A 126 -5.77 -0.39 -11.71
N ILE A 127 -5.21 -1.56 -11.43
CA ILE A 127 -4.46 -1.84 -10.22
C ILE A 127 -3.02 -2.14 -10.62
N PHE A 128 -2.08 -1.37 -10.10
CA PHE A 128 -0.66 -1.64 -10.25
C PHE A 128 -0.11 -2.09 -8.89
N SER A 129 0.57 -3.23 -8.87
CA SER A 129 1.26 -3.74 -7.68
C SER A 129 2.73 -3.85 -7.98
N ARG A 130 3.57 -3.22 -7.13
CA ARG A 130 5.03 -3.35 -7.26
C ARG A 130 5.45 -4.81 -7.11
N ALA A 131 4.89 -5.53 -6.15
CA ALA A 131 5.21 -6.95 -5.92
C ALA A 131 4.88 -7.84 -7.13
N ALA A 132 3.70 -7.67 -7.74
CA ALA A 132 3.31 -8.45 -8.92
C ALA A 132 4.24 -8.20 -10.11
N VAL A 133 4.63 -6.94 -10.32
CA VAL A 133 5.57 -6.56 -11.38
C VAL A 133 6.94 -7.15 -11.13
N THR A 134 7.48 -7.01 -9.92
CA THR A 134 8.77 -7.60 -9.54
C THR A 134 8.77 -9.12 -9.72
N ASN A 135 7.72 -9.82 -9.27
CA ASN A 135 7.60 -11.27 -9.43
C ASN A 135 7.51 -11.69 -10.91
N SER A 136 6.79 -10.92 -11.74
CA SER A 136 6.72 -11.17 -13.19
C SER A 136 8.06 -10.97 -13.87
N LEU A 137 8.84 -9.96 -13.46
CA LEU A 137 10.19 -9.74 -13.98
C LEU A 137 11.14 -10.88 -13.54
N LEU A 138 11.18 -11.20 -12.24
CA LEU A 138 12.03 -12.28 -11.71
C LEU A 138 11.74 -13.64 -12.36
N SER A 139 10.47 -13.97 -12.62
CA SER A 139 10.13 -15.23 -13.30
C SER A 139 10.58 -15.27 -14.76
N LYS A 140 10.67 -14.12 -15.45
CA LYS A 140 11.21 -14.00 -16.81
C LYS A 140 12.73 -14.06 -16.87
N PHE A 141 13.43 -13.62 -15.82
CA PHE A 141 14.89 -13.71 -15.73
C PHE A 141 15.41 -15.10 -15.34
N GLY A 142 14.50 -16.07 -15.11
CA GLY A 142 14.85 -17.45 -14.83
C GLY A 142 15.35 -17.66 -13.39
N ARG A 143 14.97 -18.80 -12.82
CA ARG A 143 15.69 -19.38 -11.66
C ARG A 143 17.06 -19.84 -12.15
N GLU A 144 17.98 -18.93 -12.43
CA GLU A 144 19.39 -19.29 -12.39
C GLU A 144 19.78 -19.40 -10.92
N THR A 145 19.63 -20.59 -10.36
CA THR A 145 20.42 -20.98 -9.19
C THR A 145 21.87 -21.02 -9.64
N HIS A 146 22.54 -19.88 -9.65
CA HIS A 146 23.98 -19.88 -9.47
C HIS A 146 24.21 -20.36 -8.04
N ASN A 147 24.35 -21.68 -7.88
CA ASN A 147 24.98 -22.26 -6.71
C ASN A 147 26.42 -21.74 -6.68
N VAL A 148 26.60 -20.52 -6.21
CA VAL A 148 27.93 -20.01 -5.89
C VAL A 148 28.36 -20.83 -4.68
N ASP A 149 29.31 -21.73 -4.90
CA ASP A 149 29.93 -22.48 -3.82
C ASP A 149 30.47 -21.46 -2.80
N ALA A 150 29.93 -21.49 -1.59
CA ALA A 150 30.28 -20.58 -0.51
C ALA A 150 31.53 -21.04 0.25
N GLU A 151 32.01 -22.27 0.01
CA GLU A 151 33.21 -22.81 0.66
C GLU A 151 34.48 -21.97 0.44
N PRO A 152 34.76 -21.39 -0.75
CA PRO A 152 35.87 -20.47 -0.94
C PRO A 152 35.77 -19.21 -0.07
N PHE A 153 34.56 -18.70 0.17
CA PHE A 153 34.33 -17.53 1.02
C PHE A 153 34.50 -17.87 2.51
N LYS A 154 33.97 -19.01 2.96
CA LYS A 154 34.17 -19.49 4.33
C LYS A 154 35.65 -19.71 4.64
N LYS A 155 36.40 -20.39 3.75
CA LYS A 155 37.85 -20.59 3.91
C LYS A 155 38.61 -19.27 4.06
N ARG A 156 38.25 -18.24 3.28
CA ARG A 156 38.87 -16.92 3.39
C ARG A 156 38.53 -16.25 4.71
N LEU A 157 37.27 -16.26 5.13
CA LEU A 157 36.83 -15.70 6.43
C LEU A 157 37.56 -16.32 7.63
N PHE A 158 37.73 -17.64 7.66
CA PHE A 158 38.45 -18.33 8.74
C PHE A 158 39.98 -18.21 8.67
N SER A 159 40.54 -17.70 7.57
CA SER A 159 41.97 -17.43 7.44
C SER A 159 42.40 -16.06 7.96
N ILE A 160 41.45 -15.14 8.20
CA ILE A 160 41.71 -13.77 8.70
C ILE A 160 41.58 -13.69 10.22
N SER A 161 41.20 -14.78 10.89
CA SER A 161 41.05 -14.86 12.34
C SER A 161 42.32 -15.33 13.08
N HIS A 162 43.51 -14.99 12.57
CA HIS A 162 44.79 -15.10 13.29
C HIS A 162 45.48 -13.74 13.35
#